data_AF-A0A373VRH2-F1
#
_entry.id   AF-A0A373VRH2-F1
#
_cell.length_a   1.000
_cell.length_b   1.000
_cell.length_c   1.000
_cell.angle_alpha   90.00
_cell.angle_beta   90.00
_cell.angle_gamma   90.00
#
_symmetry.space_group_name_H-M   'P 1'
#
loop_
_entity.id
_entity.type
_entity.pdbx_description
1 polymer ?
#
loop_
_entity_poly.entity_id
_entity_poly.type
_entity_poly.pdbx_seq_one_letter_code
_entity_poly.pdbx_strand_id
1 'polypeptide(L)'
;MDYREECDDKAVRWLFCTHSNEGDWSGNIYDFFCKVRTRMDDEVAVPFANRRDGYRVDRVDVHDALEEALANALAHANYYGRRGILVVKKGKELTISNPGTIRVTKEEFYAGGNSDPRNPNILKMFGFVNVGERAGSGVDKIMTAWKEQNWKKPESDFSEHSDRVTLKLEVGQVVYIPGAADIRNENTDQAEPKPMSKEEKILDYIRQNGSISSQEAADIGGYKSKTGARKLLDKMIANGLIKKAGKGPATKYII
;
A
#
# COMPACT_ATOMS: atom_id res chain seq x y z
N MET A 1 11.60 0.41 19.49
CA MET A 1 10.66 -0.36 18.66
C MET A 1 10.71 -1.76 19.20
N ASP A 2 9.57 -2.34 19.53
CA ASP A 2 9.50 -3.60 20.27
C ASP A 2 8.60 -4.58 19.52
N TYR A 3 9.03 -5.83 19.43
CA TYR A 3 8.24 -6.96 18.95
C TYR A 3 8.24 -8.06 20.01
N ARG A 4 7.08 -8.65 20.28
CA ARG A 4 6.90 -9.70 21.29
C ARG A 4 5.99 -10.79 20.76
N GLU A 5 6.41 -12.04 20.92
CA GLU A 5 5.58 -13.22 20.71
C GLU A 5 5.16 -13.77 22.06
N GLU A 6 3.87 -13.73 22.34
CA GLU A 6 3.27 -14.19 23.59
C GLU A 6 2.63 -15.57 23.41
N CYS A 7 2.59 -16.34 24.49
CA CYS A 7 1.87 -17.61 24.57
C CYS A 7 0.98 -17.64 25.80
N ASP A 8 0.09 -18.64 25.88
CA ASP A 8 -0.81 -18.79 27.01
C ASP A 8 -0.13 -19.36 28.28
N ASP A 9 1.08 -19.90 28.16
CA ASP A 9 1.85 -20.37 29.30
C ASP A 9 2.34 -19.19 30.14
N LYS A 10 1.78 -19.04 31.35
CA LYS A 10 2.14 -17.96 32.30
C LYS A 10 3.58 -18.06 32.81
N ALA A 11 4.24 -19.22 32.69
CA ALA A 11 5.64 -19.38 33.06
C ALA A 11 6.58 -18.85 31.97
N VAL A 12 6.13 -18.84 30.71
CA VAL A 12 6.91 -18.35 29.58
C VAL A 12 6.49 -16.90 29.30
N ARG A 13 7.38 -15.96 29.61
CA ARG A 13 7.10 -14.54 29.42
C ARG A 13 6.83 -14.22 27.95
N TRP A 14 7.75 -14.60 27.06
CA TRP A 14 7.67 -14.42 25.62
C TRP A 14 8.34 -15.61 24.92
N LEU A 15 7.74 -16.13 23.84
CA LEU A 15 8.36 -17.12 22.94
C LEU A 15 9.52 -16.49 22.17
N PHE A 16 9.38 -15.20 21.85
CA PHE A 16 10.41 -14.40 21.21
C PHE A 16 10.20 -12.92 21.54
N CYS A 17 11.28 -12.17 21.61
CA CYS A 17 11.25 -10.73 21.72
C CYS A 17 12.44 -10.15 20.94
N THR A 18 12.21 -9.00 20.30
CA THR A 18 13.30 -8.14 19.84
C THR A 18 12.95 -6.67 20.09
N HIS A 19 13.93 -5.87 20.46
CA HIS A 19 13.80 -4.43 20.61
C HIS A 19 15.00 -3.66 20.08
N SER A 20 14.77 -2.43 19.62
CA SER A 20 15.77 -1.59 18.95
C SER A 20 17.00 -1.21 19.80
N ASN A 21 17.03 -1.58 21.09
CA ASN A 21 18.08 -1.23 22.04
C ASN A 21 18.91 -2.46 22.49
N GLU A 22 18.75 -3.62 21.84
CA GLU A 22 19.42 -4.87 22.24
C GLU A 22 20.92 -4.88 21.94
N GLY A 23 21.36 -4.15 20.91
CA GLY A 23 22.78 -3.98 20.56
C GLY A 23 23.42 -5.15 19.79
N ASP A 24 22.68 -6.24 19.55
CA ASP A 24 23.06 -7.41 18.74
C ASP A 24 22.68 -7.26 17.25
N TRP A 25 21.97 -6.19 16.91
CA TRP A 25 21.70 -5.73 15.55
C TRP A 25 21.64 -4.20 15.50
N SER A 26 21.50 -3.64 14.30
CA SER A 26 21.63 -2.19 14.08
C SER A 26 20.60 -1.32 14.81
N GLY A 27 19.50 -1.90 15.29
CA GLY A 27 18.37 -1.16 15.88
C GLY A 27 17.57 -0.31 14.89
N ASN A 28 17.90 -0.34 13.59
CA ASN A 28 17.34 0.55 12.59
C ASN A 28 15.93 0.12 12.12
N ILE A 29 15.17 1.04 11.54
CA ILE A 29 13.76 0.85 11.14
C ILE A 29 13.60 -0.27 10.10
N TYR A 30 14.50 -0.34 9.12
CA TYR A 30 14.43 -1.33 8.05
C TYR A 30 14.84 -2.73 8.54
N ASP A 31 15.85 -2.83 9.40
CA ASP A 31 16.22 -4.10 10.02
C ASP A 31 15.11 -4.61 10.95
N PHE A 32 14.45 -3.71 11.69
CA PHE A 32 13.29 -4.04 12.51
C PHE A 32 12.17 -4.61 11.63
N PHE A 33 11.84 -3.92 10.53
CA PHE A 33 10.86 -4.39 9.55
C PHE A 33 11.20 -5.80 9.02
N CYS A 34 12.44 -6.02 8.60
CA CYS A 34 12.90 -7.31 8.07
C CYS A 34 12.80 -8.45 9.09
N LYS A 35 13.17 -8.20 10.34
CA LYS A 35 13.07 -9.19 11.43
C LYS A 35 11.62 -9.52 11.74
N VAL A 36 10.78 -8.51 11.88
CA VAL A 36 9.40 -8.66 12.34
C VAL A 36 8.48 -9.25 11.28
N ARG A 37 8.61 -8.84 10.00
CA ARG A 37 7.73 -9.32 8.92
C ARG A 37 7.71 -10.85 8.81
N THR A 38 8.89 -11.48 8.89
CA THR A 38 9.00 -12.94 8.78
C THR A 38 8.25 -13.68 9.88
N ARG A 39 8.21 -13.13 11.09
CA ARG A 39 7.50 -13.73 12.23
C ARG A 39 6.00 -13.46 12.22
N MET A 40 5.59 -12.36 11.59
CA MET A 40 4.17 -12.08 11.34
C MET A 40 3.57 -13.09 10.35
N ASP A 41 4.38 -13.57 9.40
CA ASP A 41 3.96 -14.53 8.37
C ASP A 41 3.73 -15.95 8.92
N ASP A 42 4.39 -16.35 10.01
CA ASP A 42 4.42 -17.73 10.52
C ASP A 42 3.03 -18.35 10.81
N GLU A 43 2.02 -17.54 11.08
CA GLU A 43 0.65 -17.99 11.42
C GLU A 43 -0.29 -17.99 10.21
N VAL A 44 0.17 -17.48 9.08
CA VAL A 44 -0.56 -17.48 7.82
C VAL A 44 -0.40 -18.85 7.17
N ALA A 45 -1.34 -19.75 7.44
CA ALA A 45 -1.30 -21.09 6.89
C ALA A 45 -1.76 -21.08 5.43
N VAL A 46 -0.81 -21.12 4.49
CA VAL A 46 -1.09 -21.24 3.05
C VAL A 46 -1.23 -22.72 2.66
N PRO A 47 -2.39 -23.16 2.12
CA PRO A 47 -2.56 -24.53 1.67
C PRO A 47 -1.57 -24.90 0.56
N PHE A 48 -0.99 -26.10 0.62
CA PHE A 48 -0.07 -26.61 -0.42
C PHE A 48 -0.72 -26.72 -1.82
N ALA A 49 -2.06 -26.83 -1.87
CA ALA A 49 -2.82 -26.84 -3.10
C ALA A 49 -2.81 -25.48 -3.83
N ASN A 50 -2.38 -24.40 -3.16
CA ASN A 50 -2.33 -23.07 -3.75
C ASN A 50 -1.24 -23.01 -4.83
N ARG A 51 -1.66 -22.95 -6.10
CA ARG A 51 -0.78 -22.91 -7.27
C ARG A 51 -1.20 -21.81 -8.24
N ARG A 52 -0.20 -21.19 -8.87
CA ARG A 52 -0.33 -20.28 -10.00
C ARG A 52 0.54 -20.81 -11.14
N ASP A 53 -0.05 -21.00 -12.32
CA ASP A 53 0.61 -21.59 -13.50
C ASP A 53 1.35 -22.91 -13.23
N GLY A 54 0.79 -23.73 -12.34
CA GLY A 54 1.37 -25.01 -11.94
C GLY A 54 2.47 -24.92 -10.87
N TYR A 55 2.95 -23.73 -10.53
CA TYR A 55 3.93 -23.49 -9.47
C TYR A 55 3.27 -23.22 -8.12
N ARG A 56 3.90 -23.68 -7.04
CA ARG A 56 3.45 -23.43 -5.66
C ARG A 56 3.58 -21.94 -5.35
N VAL A 57 2.54 -21.39 -4.73
CA VAL A 57 2.51 -20.00 -4.27
C VAL A 57 2.57 -19.98 -2.76
N ASP A 58 3.72 -19.60 -2.21
CA ASP A 58 3.93 -19.49 -0.76
C ASP A 58 3.54 -18.12 -0.20
N ARG A 59 3.65 -17.07 -1.01
CA ARG A 59 3.23 -15.71 -0.63
C ARG A 59 1.93 -15.35 -1.32
N VAL A 60 1.00 -14.83 -0.52
CA VAL A 60 -0.33 -14.38 -0.93
C VAL A 60 -0.59 -12.97 -0.42
N ASP A 61 -1.65 -12.34 -0.90
CA ASP A 61 -2.01 -10.94 -0.61
C ASP A 61 -2.06 -10.59 0.90
N VAL A 62 -2.37 -11.56 1.76
CA VAL A 62 -2.31 -11.40 3.22
C VAL A 62 -0.90 -11.03 3.70
N HIS A 63 0.15 -11.61 3.13
CA HIS A 63 1.54 -11.29 3.49
C HIS A 63 1.89 -9.86 3.11
N ASP A 64 1.48 -9.43 1.92
CA ASP A 64 1.72 -8.06 1.48
C ASP A 64 0.89 -7.06 2.30
N ALA A 65 -0.31 -7.44 2.75
CA ALA A 65 -1.10 -6.66 3.68
C ALA A 65 -0.48 -6.58 5.10
N LEU A 66 0.12 -7.66 5.59
CA LEU A 66 0.87 -7.66 6.86
C LEU A 66 2.09 -6.73 6.79
N GLU A 67 2.84 -6.78 5.68
CA GLU A 67 3.96 -5.87 5.43
C GLU A 67 3.50 -4.41 5.31
N GLU A 68 2.38 -4.16 4.64
CA GLU A 68 1.74 -2.85 4.54
C GLU A 68 1.37 -2.31 5.93
N ALA A 69 0.77 -3.15 6.78
CA ALA A 69 0.40 -2.78 8.15
C ALA A 69 1.62 -2.39 8.99
N LEU A 70 2.71 -3.15 8.89
CA LEU A 70 3.95 -2.88 9.60
C LEU A 70 4.67 -1.63 9.09
N ALA A 71 4.74 -1.45 7.76
CA ALA A 71 5.35 -0.27 7.15
C ALA A 71 4.57 1.01 7.47
N ASN A 72 3.23 0.95 7.39
CA ASN A 72 2.38 2.07 7.80
C ASN A 72 2.56 2.38 9.28
N ALA A 73 2.72 1.37 10.13
CA ALA A 73 2.98 1.60 11.53
C ALA A 73 4.30 2.36 11.77
N LEU A 74 5.37 1.93 11.10
CA LEU A 74 6.67 2.59 11.16
C LEU A 74 6.65 4.01 10.56
N ALA A 75 5.89 4.24 9.49
CA ALA A 75 5.78 5.55 8.85
C ALA A 75 4.93 6.56 9.65
N HIS A 76 3.89 6.10 10.34
CA HIS A 76 2.95 6.96 11.08
C HIS A 76 3.27 7.14 12.56
N ALA A 77 4.25 6.43 13.11
CA ALA A 77 4.65 6.53 14.51
C ALA A 77 5.19 7.90 14.91
N ASN A 78 4.88 8.34 16.13
CA ASN A 78 5.54 9.46 16.77
C ASN A 78 6.83 9.03 17.48
N TYR A 79 7.98 9.14 16.80
CA TYR A 79 9.29 8.79 17.35
C TYR A 79 9.80 9.74 18.44
N TYR A 80 9.17 10.91 18.61
CA TYR A 80 9.49 11.86 19.67
C TYR A 80 8.65 11.64 20.94
N GLY A 81 7.74 10.66 20.92
CA GLY A 81 6.91 10.30 22.05
C GLY A 81 7.65 9.50 23.14
N ARG A 82 7.02 9.37 24.31
CA ARG A 82 7.56 8.59 25.44
C ARG A 82 7.52 7.07 25.24
N ARG A 83 6.66 6.60 24.32
CA ARG A 83 6.44 5.17 24.04
C ARG A 83 6.94 4.86 22.63
N GLY A 84 7.46 3.66 22.44
CA GLY A 84 7.81 3.14 21.13
C GLY A 84 6.63 2.47 20.43
N ILE A 85 6.84 2.12 19.16
CA ILE A 85 6.00 1.15 18.46
C ILE A 85 6.14 -0.19 19.18
N LEU A 86 5.01 -0.86 19.39
CA LEU A 86 4.95 -2.20 19.95
C LEU A 86 4.07 -3.08 19.07
N VAL A 87 4.64 -4.19 18.63
CA VAL A 87 3.97 -5.25 17.87
C VAL A 87 3.91 -6.49 18.77
N VAL A 88 2.70 -7.00 19.00
CA VAL A 88 2.47 -8.20 19.80
C VAL A 88 1.79 -9.24 18.95
N LYS A 89 2.39 -10.43 18.87
CA LYS A 89 1.82 -11.62 18.24
C LYS A 89 1.43 -12.59 19.34
N LYS A 90 0.19 -13.07 19.34
CA LYS A 90 -0.31 -14.09 20.26
C LYS A 90 -1.11 -15.14 19.46
N GLY A 91 -0.43 -16.22 19.08
CA GLY A 91 -0.98 -17.16 18.10
C GLY A 91 -1.44 -16.41 16.85
N LYS A 92 -2.72 -16.57 16.50
CA LYS A 92 -3.37 -15.94 15.33
C LYS A 92 -3.69 -14.45 15.49
N GLU A 93 -3.57 -13.90 16.69
CA GLU A 93 -3.85 -12.49 16.95
C GLU A 93 -2.57 -11.66 16.81
N LEU A 94 -2.63 -10.61 15.99
CA LEU A 94 -1.55 -9.65 15.84
C LEU A 94 -2.04 -8.25 16.19
N THR A 95 -1.36 -7.59 17.11
CA THR A 95 -1.65 -6.22 17.54
C THR A 95 -0.46 -5.33 17.23
N ILE A 96 -0.64 -4.35 16.34
CA ILE A 96 0.36 -3.35 16.01
C ILE A 96 -0.08 -2.03 16.61
N SER A 97 0.74 -1.41 17.45
CA SER A 97 0.33 -0.16 18.06
C SER A 97 1.42 0.90 18.15
N ASN A 98 1.06 2.08 17.66
CA ASN A 98 1.94 3.20 17.40
C ASN A 98 1.76 4.28 18.45
N PRO A 99 2.84 4.93 18.88
CA PRO A 99 2.73 6.12 19.72
C PRO A 99 2.16 7.29 18.91
N GLY A 100 1.36 8.12 19.59
CA GLY A 100 0.69 9.28 19.02
C GLY A 100 -0.75 9.00 18.59
N THR A 101 -1.38 10.04 18.05
CA THR A 101 -2.79 10.04 17.62
C THR A 101 -2.93 9.69 16.14
N ILE A 102 -4.15 9.50 15.64
CA ILE A 102 -4.36 9.49 14.19
C ILE A 102 -4.37 10.94 13.66
N ARG A 103 -3.92 11.15 12.40
CA ARG A 103 -3.84 12.48 11.75
C ARG A 103 -4.89 12.71 10.67
N VAL A 104 -5.73 11.70 10.44
CA VAL A 104 -6.86 11.71 9.51
C VAL A 104 -8.11 11.31 10.29
N THR A 105 -9.29 11.62 9.77
CA THR A 105 -10.53 11.16 10.41
C THR A 105 -10.68 9.65 10.28
N LYS A 106 -11.57 9.06 11.09
CA LYS A 106 -11.91 7.65 10.99
C LYS A 106 -12.46 7.32 9.60
N GLU A 107 -13.27 8.21 9.06
CA GLU A 107 -13.89 8.09 7.74
C GLU A 107 -12.81 8.10 6.64
N GLU A 108 -11.88 9.05 6.70
CA GLU A 108 -10.74 9.13 5.76
C GLU A 108 -9.83 7.91 5.86
N PHE A 109 -9.58 7.41 7.08
CA PHE A 109 -8.76 6.21 7.29
C PHE A 109 -9.34 4.99 6.55
N TYR A 110 -10.65 4.76 6.65
CA TYR A 110 -11.30 3.63 6.00
C TYR A 110 -11.66 3.85 4.54
N ALA A 111 -11.76 5.10 4.07
CA ALA A 111 -11.99 5.42 2.68
C ALA A 111 -10.72 5.32 1.81
N GLY A 112 -9.54 5.38 2.45
CA GLY A 112 -8.27 5.41 1.74
C GLY A 112 -8.06 6.71 0.96
N GLY A 113 -7.01 6.75 0.13
CA GLY A 113 -6.74 7.86 -0.80
C GLY A 113 -6.17 9.14 -0.17
N ASN A 114 -6.33 9.36 1.14
CA ASN A 114 -5.69 10.45 1.88
C ASN A 114 -4.70 9.90 2.90
N SER A 115 -3.41 10.24 2.74
CA SER A 115 -2.33 9.79 3.63
C SER A 115 -1.55 10.99 4.18
N ASP A 116 -1.56 11.15 5.51
CA ASP A 116 -0.76 12.13 6.25
C ASP A 116 0.25 11.42 7.18
N PRO A 117 1.34 10.86 6.63
CA PRO A 117 2.37 10.20 7.44
C PRO A 117 3.15 11.21 8.27
N ARG A 118 3.42 10.87 9.53
CA ARG A 118 4.33 11.67 10.37
C ARG A 118 5.75 11.69 9.82
N ASN A 119 6.16 10.60 9.18
CA ASN A 119 7.50 10.42 8.70
C ASN A 119 7.47 10.11 7.19
N PRO A 120 7.26 11.13 6.32
CA PRO A 120 7.13 10.93 4.88
C PRO A 120 8.39 10.32 4.24
N ASN A 121 9.58 10.56 4.80
CA ASN A 121 10.81 9.93 4.33
C ASN A 121 10.88 8.43 4.62
N ILE A 122 10.31 7.98 5.75
CA ILE A 122 10.20 6.55 6.07
C ILE A 122 9.23 5.89 5.08
N LEU A 123 8.07 6.52 4.83
CA LEU A 123 7.13 6.03 3.82
C LEU A 123 7.77 5.97 2.43
N LYS A 124 8.53 7.01 2.05
CA LYS A 124 9.26 7.06 0.78
C LYS A 124 10.30 5.95 0.65
N MET A 125 11.01 5.66 1.74
CA MET A 125 12.00 4.57 1.84
C MET A 125 11.33 3.22 1.60
N PHE A 126 10.22 2.93 2.29
CA PHE A 126 9.46 1.70 2.05
C PHE A 126 9.00 1.58 0.59
N GLY A 127 8.51 2.68 0.01
CA GLY A 127 8.15 2.69 -1.41
C GLY A 127 9.32 2.42 -2.38
N PHE A 128 10.58 2.61 -1.99
CA PHE A 128 11.74 2.23 -2.80
C PHE A 128 12.10 0.74 -2.71
N VAL A 129 11.70 0.07 -1.63
CA VAL A 129 11.86 -1.37 -1.44
C VAL A 129 10.58 -2.14 -1.77
N ASN A 130 9.66 -1.51 -2.51
CA ASN A 130 8.38 -2.07 -2.95
C ASN A 130 7.44 -2.51 -1.82
N VAL A 131 7.47 -1.79 -0.69
CA VAL A 131 6.54 -1.97 0.44
C VAL A 131 5.79 -0.63 0.64
N GLY A 132 4.47 -0.63 0.87
CA GLY A 132 3.74 0.63 0.98
C GLY A 132 3.43 1.22 -0.40
N GLU A 133 2.28 0.88 -0.97
CA GLU A 133 1.84 1.49 -2.24
C GLU A 133 1.60 3.01 -2.07
N ARG A 134 2.11 3.79 -3.03
CA ARG A 134 2.04 5.26 -3.01
C ARG A 134 0.68 5.79 -3.47
N ALA A 135 -0.37 5.61 -2.65
CA ALA A 135 -1.66 6.26 -2.88
C ALA A 135 -2.58 6.37 -1.65
N GLY A 136 -2.14 6.01 -0.44
CA GLY A 136 -3.06 5.90 0.70
C GLY A 136 -4.02 4.70 0.58
N SER A 137 -3.70 3.73 -0.29
CA SER A 137 -4.41 2.46 -0.47
C SER A 137 -4.06 1.41 0.59
N GLY A 138 -3.12 1.70 1.50
CA GLY A 138 -2.59 0.73 2.45
C GLY A 138 -3.67 0.11 3.35
N VAL A 139 -4.61 0.93 3.84
CA VAL A 139 -5.75 0.42 4.63
C VAL A 139 -6.67 -0.43 3.77
N ASP A 140 -6.96 -0.02 2.54
CA ASP A 140 -7.81 -0.78 1.62
C ASP A 140 -7.22 -2.14 1.28
N LYS A 141 -5.89 -2.21 1.09
CA LYS A 141 -5.15 -3.46 0.85
C LYS A 141 -5.32 -4.43 2.02
N ILE A 142 -5.17 -3.94 3.25
CA ILE A 142 -5.36 -4.74 4.47
C ILE A 142 -6.81 -5.21 4.59
N MET A 143 -7.78 -4.31 4.42
CA MET A 143 -9.20 -4.64 4.53
C MET A 143 -9.64 -5.64 3.46
N THR A 144 -9.16 -5.48 2.23
CA THR A 144 -9.51 -6.33 1.10
C THR A 144 -8.93 -7.73 1.27
N ALA A 145 -7.65 -7.85 1.65
CA ALA A 145 -7.02 -9.15 1.88
C ALA A 145 -7.78 -9.97 2.95
N TRP A 146 -8.16 -9.35 4.07
CA TRP A 146 -8.96 -10.03 5.11
C TRP A 146 -10.35 -10.42 4.63
N LYS A 147 -11.00 -9.54 3.87
CA LYS A 147 -12.34 -9.80 3.32
C LYS A 147 -12.33 -10.96 2.33
N GLU A 148 -11.35 -11.03 1.44
CA GLU A 148 -11.20 -12.12 0.47
C GLU A 148 -11.03 -13.47 1.17
N GLN A 149 -10.34 -13.50 2.31
CA GLN A 149 -10.19 -14.72 3.13
C GLN A 149 -11.40 -15.07 4.01
N ASN A 150 -12.46 -14.24 4.01
CA ASN A 150 -13.59 -14.33 4.95
C ASN A 150 -13.14 -14.31 6.42
N TRP A 151 -12.05 -13.60 6.73
CA TRP A 151 -11.57 -13.45 8.10
C TRP A 151 -12.24 -12.29 8.82
N LYS A 152 -12.11 -12.26 10.15
CA LYS A 152 -12.63 -11.17 10.98
C LYS A 152 -12.03 -9.84 10.52
N LYS A 153 -12.89 -8.84 10.27
CA LYS A 153 -12.47 -7.53 9.80
C LYS A 153 -11.41 -6.92 10.75
N PRO A 154 -10.30 -6.37 10.23
CA PRO A 154 -9.34 -5.60 11.02
C PRO A 154 -9.99 -4.45 11.79
N GLU A 155 -9.60 -4.27 13.05
CA GLU A 155 -10.15 -3.24 13.94
C GLU A 155 -9.06 -2.26 14.37
N SER A 156 -9.34 -0.97 14.22
CA SER A 156 -8.46 0.10 14.69
C SER A 156 -9.10 0.86 15.85
N ASP A 157 -8.36 1.03 16.94
CA ASP A 157 -8.70 1.89 18.07
C ASP A 157 -8.13 3.30 17.85
N PHE A 158 -9.04 4.26 17.69
CA PHE A 158 -8.75 5.69 17.49
C PHE A 158 -9.17 6.55 18.68
N SER A 159 -9.33 5.97 19.87
CA SER A 159 -9.76 6.73 21.05
C SER A 159 -8.89 7.98 21.24
N GLU A 160 -9.52 9.16 21.23
CA GLU A 160 -8.81 10.45 21.27
C GLU A 160 -8.02 10.67 22.58
N HIS A 161 -8.38 9.94 23.63
CA HIS A 161 -7.66 9.93 24.92
C HIS A 161 -6.50 8.92 24.96
N SER A 162 -6.34 8.08 23.94
CA SER A 162 -5.23 7.15 23.86
C SER A 162 -4.00 7.86 23.29
N ASP A 163 -2.87 7.71 23.99
CA ASP A 163 -1.56 8.11 23.48
C ASP A 163 -1.03 7.13 22.41
N ARG A 164 -1.87 6.18 21.97
CA ARG A 164 -1.56 5.17 20.96
C ARG A 164 -2.73 4.88 20.02
N VAL A 165 -2.40 4.69 18.75
CA VAL A 165 -3.30 4.08 17.76
C VAL A 165 -2.97 2.60 17.67
N THR A 166 -3.99 1.75 17.75
CA THR A 166 -3.82 0.28 17.75
C THR A 166 -4.61 -0.37 16.64
N LEU A 167 -3.93 -1.12 15.78
CA LEU A 167 -4.52 -2.00 14.77
C LEU A 167 -4.49 -3.45 15.29
N LYS A 168 -5.63 -4.12 15.24
CA LYS A 168 -5.80 -5.53 15.59
C LYS A 168 -6.14 -6.33 14.33
N LEU A 169 -5.41 -7.42 14.15
CA LEU A 169 -5.50 -8.33 13.03
C LEU A 169 -5.63 -9.75 13.57
N GLU A 170 -6.48 -10.56 12.93
CA GLU A 170 -6.60 -11.99 13.23
C GLU A 170 -6.32 -12.76 11.94
N VAL A 171 -5.27 -13.57 11.92
CA VAL A 171 -4.85 -14.36 10.75
C VAL A 171 -5.30 -15.80 10.89
N GLY A 172 -5.30 -16.55 9.78
CA GLY A 172 -5.68 -17.95 9.82
C GLY A 172 -5.21 -18.72 8.61
N GLN A 173 -5.95 -19.79 8.32
CA GLN A 173 -5.72 -20.55 7.10
C GLN A 173 -6.29 -19.78 5.92
N VAL A 174 -5.42 -19.57 4.92
CA VAL A 174 -5.79 -18.92 3.66
C VAL A 174 -6.74 -19.85 2.92
N VAL A 175 -7.89 -19.33 2.53
CA VAL A 175 -8.84 -20.02 1.66
C VAL A 175 -8.36 -19.81 0.22
N TYR A 176 -8.10 -20.90 -0.50
CA TYR A 176 -7.86 -20.82 -1.92
C TYR A 176 -9.13 -20.30 -2.59
N ILE A 177 -9.03 -19.19 -3.32
CA ILE A 177 -10.12 -18.67 -4.15
C ILE A 177 -9.74 -18.95 -5.61
N PRO A 178 -10.26 -20.04 -6.21
CA PRO A 178 -10.07 -20.29 -7.64
C PRO A 178 -10.62 -19.09 -8.43
N GLY A 179 -9.80 -18.53 -9.31
CA GLY A 179 -10.18 -17.38 -10.14
C GLY A 179 -9.99 -15.99 -9.53
N ALA A 180 -9.81 -15.81 -8.21
CA ALA A 180 -9.43 -14.48 -7.69
C ALA A 180 -7.94 -14.17 -7.89
N ALA A 181 -7.11 -15.21 -7.96
CA ALA A 181 -5.73 -15.09 -8.47
C ALA A 181 -5.71 -14.74 -9.97
N ASP A 182 -6.75 -15.09 -10.73
CA ASP A 182 -6.86 -14.82 -12.18
C ASP A 182 -7.52 -13.48 -12.49
N ILE A 183 -8.45 -12.98 -11.65
CA ILE A 183 -9.07 -11.65 -11.83
C ILE A 183 -8.04 -10.52 -11.61
N ARG A 184 -6.98 -10.76 -10.82
CA ARG A 184 -5.85 -9.83 -10.72
C ARG A 184 -4.72 -10.13 -11.70
N ASN A 185 -4.67 -11.30 -12.32
CA ASN A 185 -3.62 -11.64 -13.30
C ASN A 185 -3.87 -11.15 -14.73
N GLU A 186 -5.02 -10.54 -15.04
CA GLU A 186 -5.06 -9.61 -16.18
C GLU A 186 -4.26 -8.31 -15.92
N ASN A 187 -3.86 -8.03 -14.68
CA ASN A 187 -3.09 -6.83 -14.32
C ASN A 187 -1.72 -7.10 -13.65
N THR A 188 -1.31 -8.35 -13.47
CA THR A 188 -0.09 -8.64 -12.70
C THR A 188 0.73 -9.84 -13.16
N ASP A 189 0.83 -10.07 -14.47
CA ASP A 189 1.98 -10.81 -15.01
C ASP A 189 2.56 -10.11 -16.25
N GLN A 190 3.82 -9.71 -16.10
CA GLN A 190 4.76 -9.39 -17.18
C GLN A 190 4.34 -8.28 -18.15
N ALA A 191 4.35 -7.05 -17.65
CA ALA A 191 4.81 -5.95 -18.49
C ALA A 191 6.09 -5.40 -17.85
N GLU A 192 7.24 -5.63 -18.50
CA GLU A 192 8.19 -4.51 -18.57
C GLU A 192 7.36 -3.25 -18.82
N PRO A 193 7.57 -2.12 -18.13
CA PRO A 193 6.75 -0.94 -18.33
C PRO A 193 6.84 -0.58 -19.81
N LYS A 194 5.84 -0.98 -20.60
CA LYS A 194 5.70 -0.51 -21.95
C LYS A 194 5.55 0.99 -21.73
N PRO A 195 6.50 1.81 -22.23
CA PRO A 195 6.42 3.24 -22.00
C PRO A 195 5.10 3.66 -22.61
N MET A 196 4.13 3.99 -21.74
CA MET A 196 2.82 4.46 -22.16
C MET A 196 3.07 5.56 -23.17
N SER A 197 2.54 5.36 -24.38
CA SER A 197 2.81 6.27 -25.47
C SER A 197 2.35 7.67 -25.06
N LYS A 198 2.92 8.69 -25.67
CA LYS A 198 2.52 10.06 -25.35
C LYS A 198 1.03 10.28 -25.67
N GLU A 199 0.50 9.57 -26.67
CA GLU A 199 -0.94 9.55 -26.99
C GLU A 199 -1.78 8.91 -25.88
N GLU A 200 -1.36 7.77 -25.33
CA GLU A 200 -2.09 7.06 -24.26
C GLU A 200 -2.18 7.89 -22.97
N LYS A 201 -1.07 8.53 -22.57
CA LYS A 201 -1.05 9.44 -21.40
C LYS A 201 -2.05 10.60 -21.54
N ILE A 202 -2.21 11.11 -22.75
CA ILE A 202 -3.15 12.20 -23.04
C ILE A 202 -4.60 11.70 -22.97
N LEU A 203 -4.89 10.52 -23.53
CA LEU A 203 -6.24 9.94 -23.49
C LEU A 203 -6.69 9.64 -22.06
N ASP A 204 -5.81 9.07 -21.24
CA ASP A 204 -6.12 8.79 -19.84
C ASP A 204 -6.38 10.06 -19.04
N TYR A 205 -5.61 11.12 -19.28
CA TYR A 205 -5.87 12.41 -18.65
C TYR A 205 -7.23 13.00 -19.06
N ILE A 206 -7.62 12.90 -20.35
CA ILE A 206 -8.92 13.39 -20.81
C ILE A 206 -10.05 12.56 -20.20
N ARG A 207 -9.91 11.24 -20.06
CA ARG A 207 -10.92 10.38 -19.41
C ARG A 207 -11.16 10.77 -17.96
N GLN A 208 -10.12 11.16 -17.23
CA GLN A 208 -10.21 11.54 -15.82
C GLN A 208 -10.70 12.99 -15.62
N ASN A 209 -10.25 13.92 -16.47
CA ASN A 209 -10.48 15.36 -16.27
C ASN A 209 -11.48 15.98 -17.26
N GLY A 210 -12.04 15.15 -18.16
CA GLY A 210 -13.00 15.53 -19.19
C GLY A 210 -12.42 16.30 -20.39
N SER A 211 -11.29 17.00 -20.22
CA SER A 211 -10.65 17.78 -21.30
C SER A 211 -9.17 18.05 -21.01
N ILE A 212 -8.40 18.40 -22.04
CA ILE A 212 -6.99 18.79 -21.91
C ILE A 212 -6.66 20.03 -22.76
N SER A 213 -5.75 20.88 -22.32
CA SER A 213 -5.18 21.98 -23.11
C SER A 213 -3.86 21.56 -23.78
N SER A 214 -3.41 22.31 -24.78
CA SER A 214 -2.10 22.05 -25.41
C SER A 214 -0.91 22.24 -24.45
N GLN A 215 -1.06 22.94 -23.33
CA GLN A 215 -0.01 23.07 -22.32
C GLN A 215 0.05 21.81 -21.45
N GLU A 216 -1.09 21.38 -20.90
CA GLU A 216 -1.18 20.15 -20.11
C GLU A 216 -0.74 18.93 -20.93
N ALA A 217 -1.08 18.87 -22.23
CA ALA A 217 -0.59 17.83 -23.12
C ALA A 217 0.94 17.86 -23.32
N ALA A 218 1.57 19.04 -23.27
CA ALA A 218 3.03 19.15 -23.35
C ALA A 218 3.68 18.65 -22.06
N ASP A 219 3.12 19.00 -20.91
CA ASP A 219 3.63 18.61 -19.60
C ASP A 219 3.50 17.09 -19.40
N ILE A 220 2.34 16.51 -19.72
CA ILE A 220 2.04 15.08 -19.61
C ILE A 220 2.83 14.25 -20.64
N GLY A 221 2.95 14.76 -21.87
CA GLY A 221 3.72 14.11 -22.95
C GLY A 221 5.24 14.30 -22.85
N GLY A 222 5.75 15.01 -21.83
CA GLY A 222 7.17 15.30 -21.66
C GLY A 222 7.77 16.10 -22.82
N TYR A 223 7.02 17.03 -23.40
CA TYR A 223 7.48 17.91 -24.47
C TYR A 223 8.06 19.21 -23.89
N LYS A 224 9.20 19.64 -24.43
CA LYS A 224 9.82 20.92 -24.06
C LYS A 224 9.02 22.16 -24.50
N SER A 225 8.01 22.01 -25.36
CA SER A 225 7.17 23.12 -25.85
C SER A 225 5.77 22.68 -26.33
N LYS A 226 4.81 23.63 -26.29
CA LYS A 226 3.43 23.45 -26.80
C LYS A 226 3.39 23.02 -28.27
N THR A 227 4.36 23.43 -29.08
CA THR A 227 4.40 23.13 -30.52
C THR A 227 4.64 21.65 -30.78
N GLY A 228 5.46 20.98 -29.97
CA GLY A 228 5.69 19.53 -30.06
C GLY A 228 4.44 18.72 -29.69
N ALA A 229 3.73 19.14 -28.64
CA ALA A 229 2.47 18.53 -28.22
C ALA A 229 1.34 18.75 -29.24
N ARG A 230 1.28 19.90 -29.92
CA ARG A 230 0.28 20.17 -30.96
C ARG A 230 0.37 19.20 -32.13
N LYS A 231 1.57 18.86 -32.61
CA LYS A 231 1.72 17.85 -33.69
C LYS A 231 1.14 16.49 -33.30
N LEU A 232 1.29 16.10 -32.03
CA LEU A 232 0.70 14.88 -31.50
C LEU A 232 -0.82 14.97 -31.43
N LEU A 233 -1.35 16.08 -30.89
CA LEU A 233 -2.79 16.32 -30.79
C LEU A 233 -3.46 16.37 -32.17
N ASP A 234 -2.82 16.99 -33.17
CA ASP A 234 -3.32 17.03 -34.55
C ASP A 234 -3.38 15.63 -35.17
N LYS A 235 -2.37 14.79 -34.91
CA LYS A 235 -2.36 13.37 -35.31
C LYS A 235 -3.49 12.59 -34.62
N MET A 236 -3.73 12.84 -33.34
CA MET A 236 -4.83 12.20 -32.59
C MET A 236 -6.21 12.65 -33.09
N ILE A 237 -6.36 13.90 -33.52
CA ILE A 237 -7.59 14.38 -34.17
C ILE A 237 -7.79 13.70 -35.53
N ALA A 238 -6.73 13.62 -36.35
CA ALA A 238 -6.79 12.97 -37.66
C ALA A 238 -7.17 11.49 -37.56
N ASN A 239 -6.72 10.82 -36.49
CA ASN A 239 -7.06 9.43 -36.18
C ASN A 239 -8.41 9.27 -35.47
N GLY A 240 -9.16 10.36 -35.24
CA GLY A 240 -10.49 10.32 -34.61
C GLY A 240 -10.49 10.01 -33.11
N LEU A 241 -9.35 10.12 -32.43
CA LEU A 241 -9.21 9.78 -31.01
C LEU A 241 -9.68 10.90 -30.08
N ILE A 242 -9.55 12.16 -30.53
CA ILE A 242 -9.95 13.35 -29.78
C ILE A 242 -10.54 14.39 -30.72
N LYS A 243 -11.36 15.30 -30.18
CA LYS A 243 -11.97 16.43 -30.87
C LYS A 243 -11.52 17.74 -30.23
N LYS A 244 -11.37 18.76 -31.07
CA LYS A 244 -11.01 20.11 -30.64
C LYS A 244 -12.27 20.91 -30.31
N ALA A 245 -12.34 21.42 -29.10
CA ALA A 245 -13.42 22.28 -28.61
C ALA A 245 -12.88 23.68 -28.26
N GLY A 246 -13.62 24.73 -28.61
CA GLY A 246 -13.24 26.12 -28.35
C GLY A 246 -12.33 26.74 -29.42
N LYS A 247 -11.97 28.03 -29.24
CA LYS A 247 -11.13 28.82 -30.15
C LYS A 247 -10.08 29.61 -29.37
N GLY A 248 -8.90 29.82 -29.98
CA GLY A 248 -7.84 30.65 -29.41
C GLY A 248 -7.30 30.09 -28.08
N PRO A 249 -7.07 30.94 -27.06
CA PRO A 249 -6.58 30.51 -25.74
C PRO A 249 -7.49 29.52 -25.01
N ALA A 250 -8.80 29.51 -25.33
CA ALA A 250 -9.79 28.61 -24.72
C ALA A 250 -9.88 27.23 -25.42
N THR A 251 -8.93 26.92 -26.31
CA THR A 251 -8.92 25.63 -27.02
C THR A 251 -8.63 24.48 -26.04
N LYS A 252 -9.54 23.51 -26.00
CA LYS A 252 -9.39 22.24 -25.29
C LYS A 252 -9.60 21.06 -26.23
N TYR A 253 -9.11 19.89 -25.84
CA TYR A 253 -9.27 18.64 -26.55
C TYR A 253 -10.04 17.67 -25.65
N ILE A 254 -11.04 17.01 -26.23
CA ILE A 254 -11.96 16.08 -25.56
C ILE A 254 -12.04 14.80 -26.39
N ILE A 255 -12.56 13.70 -25.84
CA ILE A 255 -12.86 12.48 -26.60
C ILE A 255 -14.24 12.62 -27.26
#